data_AF-A0A450U2E2-F1
#
_entry.id   AF-A0A450U2E2-F1
#
_cell.length_a   1.000
_cell.length_b   1.000
_cell.length_c   1.000
_cell.angle_alpha   90.00
_cell.angle_beta   90.00
_cell.angle_gamma   90.00
#
_symmetry.space_group_name_H-M   'P 1'
#
loop_
_entity.id
_entity.type
_entity.pdbx_description
1 polymer ?
#
loop_
_entity_poly.entity_id
_entity_poly.type
_entity_poly.pdbx_seq_one_letter_code
_entity_poly.pdbx_strand_id
1 'polypeptide(L)'
;MSVISQEPTPESVWAFMQETALQMRETDRRLKKAEDLFTSQWGRLVESLVEGALVSLFQDHPDYRISVQRTIRRVKGCHGGHNYEFDILVVDGEELVIVEVKTTLRSDDVTKFLGKLEKCKLWMPEYASRRI
;
A
#
# COMPACT_ATOMS: atom_id res chain seq x y z
N MET A 1 -44.10 -4.25 -33.32
CA MET A 1 -43.28 -3.06 -33.59
C MET A 1 -41.83 -3.51 -33.60
N SER A 2 -41.21 -3.58 -34.78
CA SER A 2 -39.80 -3.97 -34.90
C SER A 2 -38.94 -2.79 -34.46
N VAL A 3 -38.16 -2.95 -33.40
CA VAL A 3 -37.17 -1.94 -32.99
C VAL A 3 -36.02 -2.05 -33.99
N ILE A 4 -35.97 -1.12 -34.94
CA ILE A 4 -34.84 -1.00 -35.85
C ILE A 4 -33.67 -0.49 -35.01
N SER A 5 -32.77 -1.39 -34.60
CA SER A 5 -31.47 -1.00 -34.08
C SER A 5 -30.64 -0.46 -35.25
N GLN A 6 -30.59 0.87 -35.38
CA GLN A 6 -29.69 1.50 -36.33
C GLN A 6 -28.25 1.19 -35.93
N GLU A 7 -27.44 0.73 -36.89
CA GLU A 7 -26.01 0.53 -36.69
C GLU A 7 -25.32 1.88 -36.43
N PRO A 8 -24.37 1.95 -35.49
CA PRO A 8 -23.70 3.19 -35.15
C PRO A 8 -22.84 3.66 -36.32
N THR A 9 -22.90 4.96 -36.65
CA THR A 9 -22.06 5.56 -37.69
C THR A 9 -20.66 5.85 -37.12
N PRO A 10 -19.63 5.96 -37.98
CA PRO A 10 -18.28 6.32 -37.53
C PRO A 10 -18.23 7.59 -36.69
N GLU A 11 -19.06 8.58 -37.02
CA GLU A 11 -19.19 9.85 -36.28
C GLU A 11 -19.79 9.65 -34.89
N SER A 12 -20.80 8.76 -34.74
CA SER A 12 -21.42 8.50 -33.44
C SER A 12 -20.50 7.72 -32.50
N VAL A 13 -19.70 6.79 -33.05
CA VAL A 13 -18.65 6.09 -32.31
C VAL A 13 -17.56 7.07 -31.86
N TRP A 14 -17.15 7.99 -32.74
CA TRP A 14 -16.14 8.99 -32.40
C TRP A 14 -16.61 9.97 -31.32
N ALA A 15 -17.87 10.43 -31.41
CA ALA A 15 -18.47 11.27 -30.38
C ALA A 15 -18.54 10.56 -29.02
N PHE A 16 -18.94 9.29 -29.01
CA PHE A 16 -18.97 8.46 -27.80
C PHE A 16 -17.57 8.26 -27.19
N MET A 17 -16.54 8.03 -28.01
CA MET A 17 -15.16 7.93 -27.53
C MET A 17 -14.66 9.23 -26.91
N GLN A 18 -14.98 10.38 -27.51
CA GLN A 18 -14.61 11.69 -26.94
C GLN A 18 -15.33 11.94 -25.61
N GLU A 19 -16.62 11.66 -25.54
CA GLU A 19 -17.40 11.79 -24.30
C GLU A 19 -16.84 10.88 -23.20
N THR A 20 -16.54 9.62 -23.54
CA THR A 20 -15.92 8.66 -22.61
C THR A 20 -14.56 9.17 -22.12
N ALA A 21 -13.72 9.68 -23.02
CA ALA A 21 -12.42 10.24 -22.64
C ALA A 21 -12.54 11.47 -21.71
N LEU A 22 -13.56 12.32 -21.91
CA LEU A 22 -13.86 13.45 -21.04
C LEU A 22 -14.34 12.99 -19.66
N GLN A 23 -15.26 12.03 -19.61
CA GLN A 23 -15.76 11.44 -18.36
C GLN A 23 -14.64 10.73 -17.58
N MET A 24 -13.74 10.03 -18.25
CA MET A 24 -12.57 9.40 -17.63
C MET A 24 -11.65 10.46 -17.01
N ARG A 25 -11.32 11.54 -17.72
CA ARG A 25 -10.49 12.64 -17.18
C ARG A 25 -11.13 13.33 -15.98
N GLU A 26 -12.44 13.56 -16.02
CA GLU A 26 -13.19 14.15 -14.90
C GLU A 26 -13.20 13.21 -13.68
N THR A 27 -13.33 11.90 -13.92
CA THR A 27 -13.27 10.87 -12.88
C THR A 27 -11.89 10.81 -12.23
N ASP A 28 -10.81 10.79 -13.02
CA ASP A 28 -9.42 10.85 -12.52
C ASP A 28 -9.18 12.10 -11.68
N ARG A 29 -9.70 13.25 -12.11
CA ARG A 29 -9.57 14.51 -11.37
C ARG A 29 -10.30 14.46 -10.02
N ARG A 30 -11.48 13.85 -9.97
CA ARG A 30 -12.25 13.69 -8.71
C ARG A 30 -11.58 12.69 -7.78
N LEU A 31 -11.05 11.60 -8.31
CA LEU A 31 -10.22 10.63 -7.57
C LEU A 31 -9.02 11.33 -6.93
N LYS A 32 -8.26 12.11 -7.70
CA LYS A 32 -7.09 12.84 -7.18
C LYS A 32 -7.46 13.86 -6.10
N LYS A 33 -8.57 14.58 -6.25
CA LYS A 33 -9.07 15.50 -5.20
C LYS A 33 -9.53 14.76 -3.94
N ALA A 34 -10.16 13.60 -4.10
CA ALA A 34 -10.51 12.75 -2.97
C ALA A 34 -9.24 12.18 -2.30
N GLU A 35 -8.23 11.82 -3.08
CA GLU A 35 -6.90 11.45 -2.59
C GLU A 35 -6.29 12.55 -1.71
N ASP A 36 -6.29 13.79 -2.21
CA ASP A 36 -5.75 14.95 -1.49
C ASP A 36 -6.51 15.25 -0.18
N LEU A 37 -7.86 15.16 -0.20
CA LEU A 37 -8.72 15.39 0.97
C LEU A 37 -8.56 14.33 2.06
N PHE A 38 -8.13 13.13 1.66
CA PHE A 38 -8.03 11.98 2.53
C PHE A 38 -6.61 11.47 2.72
N THR A 39 -5.56 12.23 2.41
CA THR A 39 -4.16 11.77 2.46
C THR A 39 -3.81 10.87 3.65
N SER A 40 -4.25 11.20 4.88
CA SER A 40 -4.06 10.33 6.06
C SER A 40 -4.95 9.07 6.07
N GLN A 41 -6.21 9.15 5.65
CA GLN A 41 -7.10 7.98 5.52
C GLN A 41 -6.71 7.09 4.37
N TRP A 42 -6.19 7.68 3.28
CA TRP A 42 -5.71 6.97 2.12
C TRP A 42 -4.45 6.19 2.44
N GLY A 43 -3.49 6.80 3.15
CA GLY A 43 -2.35 6.07 3.70
C GLY A 43 -2.81 4.84 4.50
N ARG A 44 -3.79 5.01 5.40
CA ARG A 44 -4.37 3.90 6.18
C ARG A 44 -5.10 2.85 5.36
N LEU A 45 -5.76 3.23 4.27
CA LEU A 45 -6.42 2.30 3.36
C LEU A 45 -5.39 1.49 2.60
N VAL A 46 -4.35 2.12 2.05
CA VAL A 46 -3.24 1.40 1.39
C VAL A 46 -2.51 0.49 2.38
N GLU A 47 -2.26 0.94 3.62
CA GLU A 47 -1.71 0.08 4.69
C GLU A 47 -2.58 -1.18 4.91
N SER A 48 -3.91 -1.04 4.90
CA SER A 48 -4.84 -2.16 5.10
C SER A 48 -4.82 -3.14 3.93
N LEU A 49 -4.75 -2.63 2.69
CA LEU A 49 -4.68 -3.46 1.49
C LEU A 49 -3.37 -4.24 1.42
N VAL A 50 -2.25 -3.58 1.76
CA VAL A 50 -0.93 -4.24 1.81
C VAL A 50 -0.94 -5.34 2.86
N GLU A 51 -1.38 -5.06 4.09
CA GLU A 51 -1.46 -6.08 5.15
C GLU A 51 -2.23 -7.32 4.69
N GLY A 52 -3.41 -7.14 4.10
CA GLY A 52 -4.25 -8.25 3.63
C GLY A 52 -3.58 -9.12 2.57
N ALA A 53 -2.68 -8.54 1.76
CA ALA A 53 -1.94 -9.26 0.74
C ALA A 53 -0.63 -9.88 1.25
N LEU A 54 -0.03 -9.36 2.34
CA LEU A 54 1.28 -9.79 2.83
C LEU A 54 1.30 -11.27 3.25
N VAL A 55 0.21 -11.78 3.83
CA VAL A 55 0.14 -13.18 4.29
C VAL A 55 0.33 -14.13 3.11
N SER A 56 -0.49 -14.00 2.07
CA SER A 56 -0.37 -14.81 0.86
C SER A 56 0.95 -14.56 0.13
N LEU A 57 1.40 -13.30 0.03
CA LEU A 57 2.67 -12.97 -0.63
C LEU A 57 3.85 -13.76 -0.03
N PHE A 58 3.91 -13.87 1.30
CA PHE A 58 5.01 -14.55 1.97
C PHE A 58 4.82 -16.06 2.12
N GLN A 59 3.59 -16.54 2.28
CA GLN A 59 3.31 -17.97 2.42
C GLN A 59 3.38 -18.70 1.08
N ASP A 60 2.94 -18.04 0.00
CA ASP A 60 2.84 -18.62 -1.34
C ASP A 60 4.08 -18.34 -2.22
N HIS A 61 5.08 -17.62 -1.70
CA HIS A 61 6.29 -17.33 -2.47
C HIS A 61 7.00 -18.63 -2.88
N PRO A 62 7.39 -18.80 -4.16
CA PRO A 62 7.94 -20.06 -4.66
C PRO A 62 9.28 -20.42 -4.01
N ASP A 63 10.13 -19.43 -3.74
CA ASP A 63 11.52 -19.64 -3.31
C ASP A 63 11.80 -19.32 -1.84
N TYR A 64 10.91 -18.57 -1.17
CA TYR A 64 11.17 -18.05 0.18
C TYR A 64 9.88 -17.96 0.97
N ARG A 65 9.53 -19.04 1.67
CA ARG A 65 8.31 -19.12 2.44
C ARG A 65 8.55 -18.63 3.87
N ILE A 66 7.77 -17.64 4.29
CA ILE A 66 7.72 -17.20 5.69
C ILE A 66 6.43 -17.73 6.28
N SER A 67 6.51 -18.43 7.41
CA SER A 67 5.32 -18.91 8.11
C SER A 67 4.72 -17.76 8.92
N VAL A 68 3.98 -16.88 8.24
CA VAL A 68 3.39 -15.71 8.88
C VAL A 68 2.49 -16.14 10.05
N GLN A 69 2.91 -15.88 11.28
CA GLN A 69 2.15 -16.21 12.50
C GLN A 69 1.23 -15.06 12.91
N ARG A 70 1.72 -13.82 12.73
CA ARG A 70 0.95 -12.61 13.02
C ARG A 70 1.45 -11.42 12.19
N THR A 71 0.51 -10.57 11.80
CA THR A 71 0.76 -9.21 11.33
C THR A 71 0.42 -8.24 12.46
N ILE A 72 1.24 -7.20 12.64
CA ILE A 72 0.97 -6.12 13.61
C ILE A 72 1.11 -4.80 12.88
N ARG A 73 0.04 -4.01 12.89
CA ARG A 73 0.01 -2.70 12.24
C ARG A 73 0.36 -1.58 13.20
N ARG A 74 0.99 -0.54 12.65
CA ARG A 74 1.20 0.76 13.28
C ARG A 74 1.90 0.63 14.64
N VAL A 75 3.00 -0.11 14.66
CA VAL A 75 3.81 -0.30 15.86
C VAL A 75 4.52 1.00 16.17
N LYS A 76 4.10 1.66 17.26
CA LYS A 76 4.58 2.96 17.70
C LYS A 76 5.26 2.83 19.05
N GLY A 77 6.24 3.68 19.30
CA GLY A 77 6.84 3.81 20.62
C GLY A 77 7.70 5.05 20.73
N CYS A 78 8.34 5.19 21.89
CA CYS A 78 9.29 6.23 22.17
C CYS A 78 10.51 5.62 22.86
N HIS A 79 11.70 5.88 22.32
CA HIS A 79 12.96 5.39 22.88
C HIS A 79 13.91 6.58 23.06
N GLY A 80 14.33 6.86 24.29
CA GLY A 80 15.23 7.98 24.59
C GLY A 80 14.68 9.35 24.15
N GLY A 81 13.35 9.53 24.18
CA GLY A 81 12.69 10.76 23.71
C GLY A 81 12.44 10.84 22.20
N HIS A 82 12.88 9.83 21.43
CA HIS A 82 12.60 9.74 20.00
C HIS A 82 11.40 8.85 19.73
N ASN A 83 10.35 9.43 19.16
CA ASN A 83 9.19 8.67 18.69
C ASN A 83 9.54 7.89 17.42
N TYR A 84 9.04 6.67 17.31
CA TYR A 84 9.14 5.86 16.10
C TYR A 84 7.79 5.22 15.76
N GLU A 85 7.61 4.87 14.49
CA GLU A 85 6.46 4.15 13.96
C GLU A 85 6.93 3.20 12.85
N PHE A 86 6.45 1.97 12.86
CA PHE A 86 6.57 1.01 11.75
C PHE A 86 5.17 0.65 11.27
N ASP A 87 4.94 0.69 9.95
CA ASP A 87 3.60 0.54 9.39
C ASP A 87 3.06 -0.88 9.59
N ILE A 88 3.86 -1.90 9.27
CA ILE A 88 3.49 -3.30 9.46
C ILE A 88 4.72 -4.11 9.89
N LEU A 89 4.55 -4.91 10.94
CA LEU A 89 5.46 -5.99 11.30
C LEU A 89 4.83 -7.32 10.92
N VAL A 90 5.58 -8.17 10.23
CA VAL A 90 5.23 -9.56 9.97
C VAL A 90 6.16 -10.43 10.78
N VAL A 91 5.57 -11.27 11.62
CA VAL A 91 6.31 -12.07 12.58
C VAL A 91 6.17 -13.53 12.21
N ASP A 92 7.30 -14.13 11.89
CA ASP A 92 7.53 -15.58 11.96
C ASP A 92 8.16 -15.89 13.33
N GLY A 93 8.11 -17.12 13.79
CA GLY A 93 8.65 -17.51 15.10
C GLY A 93 10.06 -16.93 15.36
N GLU A 94 10.93 -17.00 14.36
CA GLU A 94 12.33 -16.55 14.44
C GLU A 94 12.63 -15.26 13.64
N GLU A 95 11.81 -14.94 12.64
CA GLU A 95 12.02 -13.79 11.76
C GLU A 95 11.04 -12.65 12.03
N LEU A 96 11.50 -11.43 11.80
CA LEU A 96 10.70 -10.22 11.81
C LEU A 96 10.90 -9.50 10.47
N VAL A 97 9.86 -9.48 9.64
CA VAL A 97 9.86 -8.62 8.45
C VAL A 97 9.18 -7.30 8.80
N ILE A 98 9.86 -6.20 8.51
CA ILE A 98 9.35 -4.85 8.73
C ILE A 98 8.98 -4.28 7.37
N VAL A 99 7.72 -3.85 7.21
CA VAL A 99 7.21 -3.32 5.94
C VAL A 99 6.80 -1.86 6.15
N GLU A 100 7.31 -1.00 5.27
CA GLU A 100 6.88 0.40 5.14
C GLU A 100 6.00 0.53 3.90
N VAL A 101 4.88 1.23 4.03
CA VAL A 101 3.89 1.41 2.98
C VAL A 101 3.99 2.82 2.41
N LYS A 102 4.13 2.93 1.09
CA LYS A 102 4.11 4.21 0.36
C LYS A 102 3.11 4.13 -0.77
N THR A 103 2.26 5.16 -0.90
CA THR A 103 1.42 5.36 -2.08
C THR A 103 2.27 5.67 -3.32
N THR A 104 3.40 6.34 -3.14
CA THR A 104 4.39 6.59 -4.17
C THR A 104 5.78 6.54 -3.55
N LEU A 105 6.60 5.58 -3.96
CA LEU A 105 7.96 5.39 -3.44
C LEU A 105 8.93 6.42 -4.01
N ARG A 106 9.72 7.07 -3.15
CA ARG A 106 10.83 7.94 -3.53
C ARG A 106 12.15 7.42 -2.97
N SER A 107 13.27 7.82 -3.55
CA SER A 107 14.62 7.46 -3.06
C SER A 107 14.80 7.81 -1.58
N ASP A 108 14.33 8.98 -1.17
CA ASP A 108 14.44 9.45 0.21
C ASP A 108 13.63 8.61 1.19
N ASP A 109 12.53 8.00 0.75
CA ASP A 109 11.74 7.10 1.58
C ASP A 109 12.54 5.84 1.91
N VAL A 110 13.29 5.31 0.93
CA VAL A 110 14.18 4.15 1.12
C VAL A 110 15.29 4.49 2.11
N THR A 111 16.00 5.61 1.91
CA THR A 111 17.09 6.02 2.81
C THR A 111 16.59 6.24 4.25
N LYS A 112 15.44 6.89 4.43
CA LYS A 112 14.82 7.07 5.75
C LYS A 112 14.45 5.74 6.39
N PHE A 113 13.89 4.82 5.61
CA PHE A 113 13.48 3.52 6.12
C PHE A 113 14.68 2.66 6.54
N LEU A 114 15.76 2.63 5.75
CA LEU A 114 17.02 1.98 6.13
C LEU A 114 17.56 2.51 7.47
N GLY A 115 17.55 3.83 7.67
CA GLY A 115 17.96 4.43 8.94
C GLY A 115 17.05 4.08 10.13
N LYS A 116 15.75 3.76 9.89
CA LYS A 116 14.85 3.22 10.92
C LYS A 116 15.18 1.75 11.22
N LEU A 117 15.48 0.95 10.19
CA LEU A 117 15.85 -0.46 10.33
C LEU A 117 17.13 -0.64 11.15
N GLU A 118 18.14 0.21 10.97
CA GLU A 118 19.37 0.18 11.79
C GLU A 118 19.10 0.30 13.30
N LYS A 119 18.01 0.99 13.68
CA LYS A 119 17.65 1.27 15.08
C LYS A 119 16.55 0.35 15.61
N CYS A 120 15.96 -0.50 14.78
CA CYS A 120 14.74 -1.22 15.13
C CYS A 120 14.91 -2.14 16.36
N LYS A 121 16.06 -2.82 16.50
CA LYS A 121 16.36 -3.70 17.64
C LYS A 121 16.61 -2.93 18.94
N LEU A 122 17.13 -1.71 18.83
CA LEU A 122 17.28 -0.80 19.98
C LEU A 122 15.91 -0.28 20.42
N TRP A 123 15.06 0.09 19.47
CA TRP A 123 13.74 0.65 19.72
C TRP A 123 12.71 -0.38 20.18
N MET A 124 12.79 -1.61 19.67
CA MET A 124 11.90 -2.73 20.00
C MET A 124 12.73 -3.90 20.56
N PRO A 125 13.21 -3.80 21.82
CA PRO A 125 14.11 -4.78 22.41
C PRO A 125 13.50 -6.20 22.51
N GLU A 126 12.17 -6.31 22.54
CA GLU A 126 11.44 -7.59 22.48
C GLU A 126 11.68 -8.38 21.17
N TYR A 127 12.22 -7.73 20.14
CA TYR A 127 12.58 -8.34 18.86
C TYR A 127 14.09 -8.40 18.61
N ALA A 128 14.93 -8.04 19.60
CA ALA A 128 16.38 -7.94 19.41
C ALA A 128 17.04 -9.26 18.97
N SER A 129 16.51 -10.40 19.42
CA SER A 129 17.00 -11.73 19.06
C SER A 129 16.53 -12.23 17.70
N ARG A 130 15.55 -11.58 17.07
CA ARG A 130 14.97 -12.05 15.80
C ARG A 130 15.89 -11.71 14.63
N ARG A 131 15.84 -12.55 13.59
CA ARG A 131 16.41 -12.21 12.28
C ARG A 131 15.50 -11.20 11.60
N ILE A 132 16.08 -10.19 10.96
CA ILE A 132 15.39 -9.13 10.23
C ILE A 132 15.90 -9.16 8.80
#